data_AF-A0A090VUZ6-F1
#
_entry.id   AF-A0A090VUZ6-F1
#
_cell.length_a   1.000
_cell.length_b   1.000
_cell.length_c   1.000
_cell.angle_alpha   90.00
_cell.angle_beta   90.00
_cell.angle_gamma   90.00
#
_symmetry.space_group_name_H-M   'P 1'
#
loop_
_entity.id
_entity.type
_entity.pdbx_description
1 polymer ?
#
loop_
_entity_poly.entity_id
_entity_poly.type
_entity_poly.pdbx_seq_one_letter_code
_entity_poly.pdbx_strand_id
1 'polypeptide(L)'
;MLNVVDDNLVVEEKGIYSVEKFIIARRFMYWQVYLHKTGLVAEQLLMRVLSRAKELTKKGVSLDASNALKYFLNNDISIENFTNTTLDIFYELDDYDIISAMKLWKNNNDFVLRNLCEMIINRELLKIKIKNKPVKTNNLEKHIDKLVSTHNISKAEAKYFVFSGDIYNQAYQTKKQNINILHKSGKIQDIVKATDHLNLKALSKPVTKYYICHPK
;
A
#
# COMPACT_ATOMS: atom_id res chain seq x y z
N MET A 1 29.08 19.23 2.80
CA MET A 1 28.61 17.84 3.00
C MET A 1 28.03 17.33 1.69
N LEU A 2 27.15 18.09 1.04
CA LEU A 2 26.79 17.89 -0.36
C LEU A 2 27.70 18.71 -1.29
N ASN A 3 27.95 18.22 -2.50
CA ASN A 3 28.69 18.90 -3.56
C ASN A 3 28.14 18.46 -4.93
N VAL A 4 28.59 19.09 -6.01
CA VAL A 4 28.23 18.74 -7.40
C VAL A 4 29.50 18.40 -8.17
N VAL A 5 29.48 17.25 -8.86
CA VAL A 5 30.54 16.85 -9.81
C VAL A 5 29.86 16.29 -11.04
N ASP A 6 30.25 16.77 -12.22
CA ASP A 6 29.67 16.37 -13.52
C ASP A 6 28.13 16.44 -13.52
N ASP A 7 27.58 17.55 -13.00
CA ASP A 7 26.13 17.79 -12.84
C ASP A 7 25.38 16.73 -11.99
N ASN A 8 26.12 15.95 -11.19
CA ASN A 8 25.57 14.98 -10.26
C ASN A 8 25.80 15.41 -8.82
N LEU A 9 24.76 15.26 -7.98
CA LEU A 9 24.87 15.46 -6.54
C LEU A 9 25.75 14.36 -5.93
N VAL A 10 26.78 14.76 -5.19
CA VAL A 10 27.68 13.86 -4.46
C VAL A 10 27.76 14.26 -2.99
N VAL A 11 28.18 13.33 -2.14
CA VAL A 11 28.41 13.57 -0.71
C VAL A 11 29.90 13.55 -0.43
N GLU A 12 30.43 14.57 0.25
CA GLU A 12 31.83 14.59 0.69
C GLU A 12 32.10 13.43 1.67
N GLU A 13 33.30 12.87 1.64
CA GLU A 13 33.75 11.74 2.48
C GLU A 13 33.40 11.87 3.97
N LYS A 14 33.48 13.07 4.55
CA LYS A 14 33.11 13.33 5.95
C LYS A 14 31.62 13.07 6.27
N GLY A 15 30.78 12.94 5.25
CA GLY A 15 29.34 12.67 5.35
C GLY A 15 28.94 11.19 5.26
N ILE A 16 29.90 10.27 5.09
CA ILE A 16 29.62 8.82 4.93
C ILE A 16 28.68 8.31 6.03
N TYR A 17 29.00 8.55 7.30
CA TYR A 17 28.19 8.05 8.42
C TYR A 17 26.77 8.63 8.46
N SER A 18 26.58 9.87 7.97
CA SER A 18 25.24 10.46 7.85
C SER A 18 24.42 9.74 6.79
N VAL A 19 25.03 9.40 5.66
CA VAL A 19 24.38 8.63 4.58
C VAL A 19 24.03 7.22 5.06
N GLU A 20 24.92 6.57 5.79
CA GLU A 20 24.63 5.23 6.37
C GLU A 20 23.43 5.27 7.30
N LYS A 21 23.40 6.23 8.23
CA LYS A 21 22.26 6.43 9.14
C LYS A 21 20.98 6.72 8.36
N PHE A 22 21.05 7.51 7.30
CA PHE A 22 19.90 7.78 6.43
C PHE A 22 19.35 6.50 5.78
N ILE A 23 20.20 5.65 5.20
CA ILE A 23 19.75 4.40 4.55
C ILE A 23 19.13 3.43 5.58
N ILE A 24 19.73 3.34 6.77
CA ILE A 24 19.21 2.53 7.87
C ILE A 24 17.85 3.06 8.35
N ALA A 25 17.74 4.37 8.57
CA ALA A 25 16.49 5.02 8.98
C ALA A 25 15.38 4.81 7.93
N ARG A 26 15.70 4.97 6.64
CA ARG A 26 14.77 4.70 5.54
C ARG A 26 14.24 3.28 5.60
N ARG A 27 15.10 2.27 5.82
CA ARG A 27 14.64 0.89 5.99
C ARG A 27 13.71 0.72 7.17
N PHE A 28 14.02 1.33 8.31
CA PHE A 28 13.15 1.25 9.48
C PHE A 28 11.78 1.88 9.22
N MET A 29 11.72 3.04 8.57
CA MET A 29 10.45 3.67 8.19
C MET A 29 9.59 2.78 7.31
N TYR A 30 10.18 2.10 6.32
CA TYR A 30 9.43 1.15 5.49
C TYR A 30 8.81 0.02 6.31
N TRP A 31 9.55 -0.64 7.19
CA TRP A 31 9.02 -1.80 7.90
C TRP A 31 8.15 -1.45 9.11
N GLN A 32 8.47 -0.37 9.80
CA GLN A 32 7.80 0.02 11.04
C GLN A 32 6.58 0.92 10.80
N VAL A 33 6.55 1.65 9.69
CA VAL A 33 5.48 2.62 9.38
C VAL A 33 4.78 2.25 8.09
N TYR A 34 5.45 2.37 6.93
CA TYR A 34 4.78 2.28 5.62
C TYR A 34 4.19 0.88 5.35
N LEU A 35 4.90 -0.18 5.75
CA LEU A 35 4.47 -1.57 5.61
C LEU A 35 4.02 -2.17 6.95
N HIS A 36 3.65 -1.32 7.90
CA HIS A 36 3.12 -1.79 9.16
C HIS A 36 1.84 -2.58 8.91
N LYS A 37 1.75 -3.79 9.49
CA LYS A 37 0.67 -4.75 9.25
C LYS A 37 -0.74 -4.14 9.40
N THR A 38 -0.92 -3.25 10.37
CA THR A 38 -2.22 -2.59 10.63
C THR A 38 -2.58 -1.57 9.55
N GLY A 39 -1.58 -0.84 9.03
CA GLY A 39 -1.81 0.07 7.90
C GLY A 39 -2.16 -0.72 6.65
N LEU A 40 -1.41 -1.79 6.38
CA LEU A 40 -1.66 -2.68 5.24
C LEU A 40 -3.07 -3.28 5.25
N VAL A 41 -3.57 -3.76 6.40
CA VAL A 41 -4.93 -4.32 6.43
C VAL A 41 -6.00 -3.24 6.23
N ALA A 42 -5.79 -2.02 6.72
CA ALA A 42 -6.71 -0.90 6.51
C ALA A 42 -6.75 -0.47 5.04
N GLU A 43 -5.59 -0.34 4.39
CA GLU A 43 -5.46 -0.07 2.95
C GLU A 43 -6.20 -1.12 2.12
N GLN A 44 -5.97 -2.40 2.42
CA GLN A 44 -6.60 -3.51 1.71
C GLN A 44 -8.12 -3.54 1.89
N LEU A 45 -8.62 -3.15 3.06
CA LEU A 45 -10.06 -2.99 3.29
C LEU A 45 -10.62 -1.80 2.50
N LEU A 46 -9.91 -0.67 2.48
CA LEU A 46 -10.35 0.52 1.74
C LEU A 46 -10.45 0.26 0.23
N MET A 47 -9.44 -0.39 -0.35
CA MET A 47 -9.50 -0.79 -1.77
C MET A 47 -10.70 -1.69 -2.07
N ARG A 48 -11.06 -2.57 -1.13
CA ARG A 48 -12.20 -3.47 -1.25
C ARG A 48 -13.54 -2.76 -1.10
N VAL A 49 -13.63 -1.76 -0.23
CA VAL A 49 -14.79 -0.85 -0.16
C VAL A 49 -15.02 -0.21 -1.54
N LEU A 50 -13.99 0.41 -2.11
CA LEU A 50 -14.10 1.10 -3.41
C LEU A 50 -14.40 0.12 -4.55
N SER A 51 -13.79 -1.07 -4.53
CA SER A 51 -14.06 -2.12 -5.52
C SER A 51 -15.51 -2.61 -5.45
N ARG A 52 -16.04 -2.85 -4.24
CA ARG A 52 -17.44 -3.28 -4.05
C ARG A 52 -18.40 -2.17 -4.43
N ALA A 53 -18.11 -0.92 -4.05
CA ALA A 53 -18.92 0.24 -4.43
C ALA A 53 -19.03 0.32 -5.96
N LYS A 54 -17.91 0.22 -6.68
CA LYS A 54 -17.90 0.21 -8.15
C LYS A 54 -18.64 -0.98 -8.75
N GLU A 55 -18.52 -2.18 -8.16
CA GLU A 55 -19.28 -3.37 -8.59
C GLU A 55 -20.79 -3.15 -8.46
N LEU A 56 -21.24 -2.58 -7.33
CA LEU A 56 -22.66 -2.32 -7.07
C LEU A 56 -23.21 -1.22 -7.99
N THR A 57 -22.46 -0.14 -8.17
CA THR A 57 -22.81 0.93 -9.12
C THR A 57 -22.98 0.39 -10.53
N LYS A 58 -22.09 -0.49 -11.00
CA LYS A 58 -22.23 -1.15 -12.32
C LYS A 58 -23.45 -2.07 -12.42
N LYS A 59 -23.94 -2.60 -11.30
CA LYS A 59 -25.19 -3.37 -11.23
C LYS A 59 -26.44 -2.49 -11.13
N GLY A 60 -26.30 -1.17 -11.21
CA GLY A 60 -27.41 -0.21 -11.13
C GLY A 60 -27.81 0.16 -9.70
N VAL A 61 -27.03 -0.23 -8.68
CA VAL A 61 -27.29 0.20 -7.31
C VAL A 61 -26.85 1.65 -7.15
N SER A 62 -27.78 2.52 -6.76
CA SER A 62 -27.46 3.91 -6.43
C SER A 62 -26.76 3.97 -5.07
N LEU A 63 -25.56 4.54 -5.04
CA LEU A 63 -24.77 4.76 -3.84
C LEU A 63 -24.63 6.25 -3.54
N ASP A 64 -24.90 6.64 -2.31
CA ASP A 64 -24.72 8.02 -1.87
C ASP A 64 -23.25 8.36 -1.72
N ALA A 65 -22.85 9.44 -2.38
CA ALA A 65 -21.48 9.94 -2.45
C ALA A 65 -21.52 11.35 -3.04
N SER A 66 -20.42 12.10 -2.90
CA SER A 66 -20.25 13.38 -3.58
C SER A 66 -20.30 13.21 -5.11
N ASN A 67 -20.55 14.31 -5.81
CA ASN A 67 -20.60 14.28 -7.28
C ASN A 67 -19.26 13.84 -7.88
N ALA A 68 -18.13 14.28 -7.29
CA ALA A 68 -16.80 13.89 -7.71
C ALA A 68 -16.59 12.37 -7.55
N LEU A 69 -16.91 11.80 -6.39
CA LEU A 69 -16.74 10.36 -6.18
C LEU A 69 -17.70 9.54 -7.05
N LYS A 70 -18.95 10.00 -7.21
CA LYS A 70 -19.93 9.37 -8.11
C LYS A 70 -19.43 9.31 -9.55
N TYR A 71 -18.74 10.33 -10.03
CA TYR A 71 -18.15 10.32 -11.37
C TYR A 71 -17.21 9.12 -11.56
N PHE A 72 -16.29 8.86 -10.63
CA PHE A 72 -15.35 7.72 -10.72
C PHE A 72 -15.98 6.35 -10.45
N LEU A 73 -17.10 6.31 -9.72
CA LEU A 73 -17.88 5.08 -9.53
C LEU A 73 -18.68 4.72 -10.79
N ASN A 74 -19.29 5.72 -11.43
CA ASN A 74 -20.13 5.55 -12.61
C ASN A 74 -19.34 5.37 -13.91
N ASN A 75 -18.10 5.87 -13.98
CA ASN A 75 -17.27 5.82 -15.18
C ASN A 75 -16.05 4.92 -14.99
N ASP A 76 -15.72 4.12 -16.00
CA ASP A 76 -14.48 3.36 -16.06
C ASP A 76 -13.34 4.25 -16.54
N ILE A 77 -12.75 5.00 -15.59
CA ILE A 77 -11.59 5.86 -15.86
C ILE A 77 -10.30 5.03 -15.95
N SER A 78 -9.55 5.25 -17.03
CA SER A 78 -8.27 4.65 -17.35
C SER A 78 -7.28 5.73 -17.83
N ILE A 79 -6.02 5.36 -18.08
CA ILE A 79 -5.01 6.31 -18.56
C ILE A 79 -5.41 6.94 -19.90
N GLU A 80 -6.13 6.20 -20.75
CA GLU A 80 -6.54 6.62 -22.09
C GLU A 80 -7.68 7.66 -22.08
N ASN A 81 -8.50 7.70 -21.04
CA ASN A 81 -9.66 8.61 -20.95
C ASN A 81 -9.57 9.62 -19.79
N PHE A 82 -8.40 9.74 -19.16
CA PHE A 82 -8.12 10.73 -18.14
C PHE A 82 -7.87 12.11 -18.77
N THR A 83 -8.96 12.78 -19.15
CA THR A 83 -8.93 14.12 -19.77
C THR A 83 -8.77 15.25 -18.76
N ASN A 84 -8.58 16.49 -19.22
CA ASN A 84 -8.58 17.67 -18.36
C ASN A 84 -9.89 17.81 -17.56
N THR A 85 -11.03 17.47 -18.14
CA THR A 85 -12.32 17.47 -17.41
C THR A 85 -12.32 16.43 -16.29
N THR A 86 -11.78 15.23 -16.54
CA THR A 86 -11.62 14.21 -15.49
C THR A 86 -10.65 14.68 -14.40
N LEU A 87 -9.59 15.40 -14.77
CA LEU A 87 -8.62 15.99 -13.84
C LEU A 87 -9.28 17.06 -12.95
N ASP A 88 -10.10 17.93 -13.52
CA ASP A 88 -10.83 18.94 -12.76
C ASP A 88 -11.75 18.29 -11.72
N ILE A 89 -12.44 17.20 -12.08
CA ILE A 89 -13.26 16.43 -11.14
C ILE A 89 -12.40 15.72 -10.09
N PHE A 90 -11.21 15.26 -10.46
CA PHE A 90 -10.28 14.65 -9.51
C PHE A 90 -9.78 15.66 -8.46
N TYR A 91 -9.61 16.93 -8.81
CA TYR A 91 -9.20 17.97 -7.85
C TYR A 91 -10.23 18.26 -6.78
N GLU A 92 -11.50 17.94 -7.04
CA GLU A 92 -12.60 18.06 -6.08
C GLU A 92 -12.65 16.88 -5.10
N LEU A 93 -11.79 15.85 -5.25
CA LEU A 93 -11.73 14.72 -4.33
C LEU A 93 -10.74 14.95 -3.19
N ASP A 94 -11.22 14.72 -1.98
CA ASP A 94 -10.39 14.63 -0.79
C ASP A 94 -10.84 13.49 0.15
N ASP A 95 -10.21 13.42 1.33
CA ASP A 95 -10.52 12.38 2.32
C ASP A 95 -11.97 12.45 2.83
N TYR A 96 -12.59 13.64 2.85
CA TYR A 96 -13.96 13.81 3.31
C TYR A 96 -14.95 13.15 2.36
N ASP A 97 -14.71 13.15 1.05
CA ASP A 97 -15.56 12.43 0.08
C ASP A 97 -15.63 10.94 0.40
N ILE A 98 -14.46 10.34 0.64
CA ILE A 98 -14.32 8.91 0.92
C ILE A 98 -14.92 8.57 2.29
N ILE A 99 -14.61 9.35 3.32
CA ILE A 99 -15.10 9.13 4.68
C ILE A 99 -16.61 9.36 4.78
N SER A 100 -17.14 10.39 4.13
CA SER A 100 -18.57 10.69 4.07
C SER A 100 -19.33 9.55 3.38
N ALA A 101 -18.85 9.10 2.22
CA ALA A 101 -19.42 7.97 1.51
C ALA A 101 -19.43 6.70 2.36
N MET A 102 -18.32 6.34 3.02
CA MET A 102 -18.27 5.17 3.91
C MET A 102 -19.25 5.27 5.10
N LYS A 103 -19.42 6.47 5.68
CA LYS A 103 -20.38 6.71 6.77
C LYS A 103 -21.84 6.52 6.33
N LEU A 104 -22.14 6.75 5.06
CA LEU A 104 -23.46 6.47 4.47
C LEU A 104 -23.58 4.98 4.11
N TRP A 105 -22.56 4.42 3.45
CA TRP A 105 -22.53 3.04 2.97
C TRP A 105 -22.55 1.98 4.06
N LYS A 106 -22.14 2.31 5.29
CA LYS A 106 -22.32 1.42 6.46
C LYS A 106 -23.80 1.12 6.78
N ASN A 107 -24.75 1.87 6.23
CA ASN A 107 -26.18 1.60 6.39
C ASN A 107 -26.78 0.94 5.13
N ASN A 108 -25.96 0.57 4.14
CA ASN A 108 -26.43 -0.05 2.91
C ASN A 108 -26.92 -1.49 3.15
N ASN A 109 -27.82 -1.96 2.29
CA ASN A 109 -28.35 -3.33 2.35
C ASN A 109 -27.32 -4.39 1.91
N ASP A 110 -26.32 -4.01 1.10
CA ASP A 110 -25.27 -4.91 0.67
C ASP A 110 -24.39 -5.34 1.84
N PHE A 111 -24.38 -6.64 2.12
CA PHE A 111 -23.64 -7.21 3.24
C PHE A 111 -22.15 -6.86 3.17
N VAL A 112 -21.53 -6.97 1.99
CA VAL A 112 -20.09 -6.75 1.84
C VAL A 112 -19.75 -5.29 2.08
N LEU A 113 -20.40 -4.37 1.35
CA LEU A 113 -20.11 -2.94 1.41
C LEU A 113 -20.32 -2.42 2.82
N ARG A 114 -21.45 -2.76 3.45
CA ARG A 114 -21.76 -2.34 4.82
C ARG A 114 -20.66 -2.74 5.80
N ASN A 115 -20.33 -4.03 5.85
CA ASN A 115 -19.40 -4.55 6.85
C ASN A 115 -17.97 -4.01 6.61
N LEU A 116 -17.54 -3.86 5.36
CA LEU A 116 -16.22 -3.27 5.07
C LEU A 116 -16.14 -1.81 5.52
N CYS A 117 -17.20 -1.01 5.26
CA CYS A 117 -17.26 0.38 5.72
C CYS A 117 -17.26 0.46 7.25
N GLU A 118 -18.04 -0.39 7.91
CA GLU A 118 -18.11 -0.46 9.37
C GLU A 118 -16.75 -0.81 10.00
N MET A 119 -16.03 -1.78 9.43
CA MET A 119 -14.68 -2.15 9.88
C MET A 119 -13.70 -0.97 9.83
N ILE A 120 -13.77 -0.13 8.80
CA ILE A 120 -12.87 1.03 8.67
C ILE A 120 -13.30 2.15 9.63
N ILE A 121 -14.59 2.52 9.62
CA ILE A 121 -15.13 3.62 10.42
C ILE A 121 -15.00 3.36 11.92
N ASN A 122 -15.28 2.13 12.37
CA ASN A 122 -15.18 1.74 13.78
C ASN A 122 -13.78 1.19 14.15
N ARG A 123 -12.85 1.15 13.19
CA ARG A 123 -11.49 0.61 13.36
C ARG A 123 -11.47 -0.86 13.82
N GLU A 124 -12.46 -1.64 13.41
CA GLU A 124 -12.56 -3.08 13.66
C GLU A 124 -11.90 -3.90 12.55
N LEU A 125 -10.60 -3.67 12.35
CA LEU A 125 -9.86 -4.26 11.24
C LEU A 125 -9.72 -5.80 11.35
N LEU A 126 -9.58 -6.43 10.19
CA LEU A 126 -9.31 -7.86 10.07
C LEU A 126 -8.01 -8.26 10.76
N LYS A 127 -7.92 -9.53 11.16
CA LYS A 127 -6.68 -10.12 11.65
C LYS A 127 -5.71 -10.32 10.50
N ILE A 128 -4.52 -9.73 10.61
CA ILE A 128 -3.42 -9.91 9.66
C ILE A 128 -2.29 -10.74 10.25
N LYS A 129 -1.78 -11.71 9.47
CA LYS A 129 -0.59 -12.50 9.82
C LYS A 129 0.46 -12.38 8.72
N ILE A 130 1.62 -11.83 9.06
CA ILE A 130 2.78 -11.74 8.17
C ILE A 130 3.65 -13.00 8.32
N LYS A 131 4.13 -13.55 7.20
CA LYS A 131 4.92 -14.78 7.08
C LYS A 131 6.09 -14.59 6.13
N ASN A 132 7.11 -15.44 6.28
CA ASN A 132 8.26 -15.48 5.37
C ASN A 132 8.03 -16.37 4.14
N LYS A 133 6.93 -17.14 4.10
CA LYS A 133 6.60 -18.07 3.02
C LYS A 133 5.20 -17.77 2.48
N PRO A 134 4.93 -18.08 1.20
CA PRO A 134 3.60 -17.93 0.60
C PRO A 134 2.49 -18.59 1.43
N VAL A 135 1.31 -17.98 1.40
CA VAL A 135 0.12 -18.48 2.08
C VAL A 135 -0.42 -19.68 1.29
N LYS A 136 -0.61 -20.81 1.97
CA LYS A 136 -1.22 -22.00 1.36
C LYS A 136 -2.69 -21.76 1.04
N THR A 137 -3.14 -22.14 -0.15
CA THR A 137 -4.53 -22.03 -0.62
C THR A 137 -5.53 -22.71 0.33
N ASN A 138 -5.22 -23.92 0.81
CA ASN A 138 -6.08 -24.63 1.78
C ASN A 138 -6.31 -23.84 3.08
N ASN A 139 -5.38 -22.96 3.48
CA ASN A 139 -5.57 -22.13 4.67
C ASN A 139 -6.52 -20.96 4.41
N LEU A 140 -6.55 -20.41 3.18
CA LEU A 140 -7.51 -19.40 2.75
C LEU A 140 -8.91 -19.98 2.65
N GLU A 141 -9.07 -21.11 1.93
CA GLU A 141 -10.37 -21.76 1.72
C GLU A 141 -11.06 -22.11 3.05
N LYS A 142 -10.31 -22.59 4.05
CA LYS A 142 -10.87 -22.84 5.39
C LYS A 142 -11.52 -21.60 6.02
N HIS A 143 -10.91 -20.43 5.87
CA HIS A 143 -11.48 -19.19 6.40
C HIS A 143 -12.67 -18.70 5.56
N ILE A 144 -12.61 -18.88 4.24
CA ILE A 144 -13.71 -18.57 3.31
C ILE A 144 -14.94 -19.43 3.64
N ASP A 145 -14.78 -20.75 3.72
CA ASP A 145 -15.88 -21.70 3.98
C ASP A 145 -16.50 -21.47 5.36
N LYS A 146 -15.69 -21.10 6.36
CA LYS A 146 -16.20 -20.68 7.68
C LYS A 146 -17.09 -19.44 7.57
N LEU A 147 -16.69 -18.44 6.79
CA LEU A 147 -17.45 -17.20 6.66
C LEU A 147 -18.74 -17.40 5.86
N VAL A 148 -18.68 -18.18 4.79
CA VAL A 148 -19.84 -18.60 3.99
C VAL A 148 -20.88 -19.29 4.87
N SER A 149 -20.48 -20.26 5.68
CA SER A 149 -21.40 -20.98 6.56
C SER A 149 -21.94 -20.12 7.71
N THR A 150 -21.15 -19.18 8.24
CA THR A 150 -21.57 -18.32 9.38
C THR A 150 -22.57 -17.24 8.97
N HIS A 151 -22.39 -16.63 7.79
CA HIS A 151 -23.17 -15.46 7.37
C HIS A 151 -24.11 -15.74 6.18
N ASN A 152 -24.12 -16.97 5.65
CA ASN A 152 -24.91 -17.36 4.49
C ASN A 152 -24.66 -16.45 3.26
N ILE A 153 -23.39 -16.19 2.98
CA ILE A 153 -22.93 -15.37 1.84
C ILE A 153 -22.24 -16.24 0.79
N SER A 154 -22.13 -15.74 -0.43
CA SER A 154 -21.39 -16.44 -1.49
C SER A 154 -19.88 -16.49 -1.22
N LYS A 155 -19.18 -17.45 -1.83
CA LYS A 155 -17.71 -17.48 -1.81
C LYS A 155 -17.09 -16.22 -2.40
N ALA A 156 -17.75 -15.59 -3.37
CA ALA A 156 -17.28 -14.34 -3.98
C ALA A 156 -17.31 -13.19 -2.95
N GLU A 157 -18.38 -13.08 -2.18
CA GLU A 157 -18.51 -12.09 -1.12
C GLU A 157 -17.54 -12.36 0.03
N ALA A 158 -17.35 -13.62 0.41
CA ALA A 158 -16.40 -13.99 1.46
C ALA A 158 -14.95 -13.61 1.13
N LYS A 159 -14.56 -13.60 -0.16
CA LYS A 159 -13.21 -13.18 -0.61
C LYS A 159 -12.91 -11.69 -0.39
N TYR A 160 -13.94 -10.86 -0.13
CA TYR A 160 -13.72 -9.49 0.32
C TYR A 160 -13.19 -9.42 1.76
N PHE A 161 -13.42 -10.45 2.58
CA PHE A 161 -12.98 -10.48 3.97
C PHE A 161 -11.79 -11.42 4.22
N VAL A 162 -11.55 -12.36 3.30
CA VAL A 162 -10.46 -13.33 3.42
C VAL A 162 -9.58 -13.28 2.17
N PHE A 163 -8.35 -12.82 2.35
CA PHE A 163 -7.42 -12.62 1.24
C PHE A 163 -5.96 -12.73 1.68
N SER A 164 -5.07 -12.89 0.71
CA SER A 164 -3.62 -12.89 0.92
C SER A 164 -2.92 -12.05 -0.14
N GLY A 165 -1.71 -11.63 0.18
CA GLY A 165 -0.82 -11.00 -0.78
C GLY A 165 0.62 -11.05 -0.28
N ASP A 166 1.47 -10.28 -0.94
CA ASP A 166 2.85 -10.07 -0.53
C ASP A 166 3.17 -8.58 -0.47
N ILE A 167 4.22 -8.28 0.29
CA ILE A 167 4.84 -6.97 0.40
C ILE A 167 6.33 -7.16 0.18
N TYR A 168 6.95 -6.24 -0.56
CA TYR A 168 8.38 -6.25 -0.77
C TYR A 168 8.98 -4.89 -0.43
N ASN A 169 10.21 -4.91 0.07
CA ASN A 169 10.98 -3.69 0.25
C ASN A 169 12.46 -3.93 -0.07
N GLN A 170 13.06 -2.96 -0.76
CA GLN A 170 14.49 -2.87 -0.99
C GLN A 170 14.95 -1.50 -0.52
N ALA A 171 15.77 -1.45 0.53
CA ALA A 171 16.13 -0.20 1.19
C ALA A 171 17.11 0.66 0.38
N TYR A 172 17.92 0.03 -0.47
CA TYR A 172 18.88 0.70 -1.33
C TYR A 172 18.99 0.01 -2.69
N GLN A 173 18.92 0.77 -3.78
CA GLN A 173 19.00 0.24 -5.14
C GLN A 173 20.19 0.84 -5.88
N THR A 174 21.29 0.09 -5.90
CA THR A 174 22.58 0.50 -6.50
C THR A 174 22.52 0.90 -7.97
N LYS A 175 21.50 0.45 -8.72
CA LYS A 175 21.35 0.73 -10.16
C LYS A 175 20.53 1.98 -10.50
N LYS A 176 19.77 2.53 -9.55
CA LYS A 176 18.82 3.64 -9.80
C LYS A 176 18.89 4.77 -8.78
N GLN A 177 19.41 4.52 -7.58
CA GLN A 177 19.45 5.47 -6.47
C GLN A 177 20.83 5.43 -5.80
N ASN A 178 21.89 5.53 -6.61
CA ASN A 178 23.25 5.55 -6.13
C ASN A 178 23.55 6.84 -5.36
N ILE A 179 24.18 6.71 -4.19
CA ILE A 179 24.73 7.83 -3.44
C ILE A 179 26.24 7.77 -3.58
N ASN A 180 26.78 8.73 -4.32
CA ASN A 180 28.20 8.80 -4.63
C ASN A 180 28.95 9.59 -3.57
N ILE A 181 30.11 9.09 -3.16
CA ILE A 181 31.01 9.70 -2.18
C ILE A 181 32.22 10.31 -2.90
N LEU A 182 32.46 11.59 -2.66
CA LEU A 182 33.62 12.34 -3.12
C LEU A 182 34.72 12.32 -2.05
N HIS A 183 35.82 11.63 -2.35
CA HIS A 183 37.01 11.61 -1.50
C HIS A 183 37.86 12.86 -1.68
N LYS A 184 38.71 13.17 -0.70
CA LYS A 184 39.66 14.30 -0.79
C LYS A 184 40.61 14.21 -1.99
N SER A 185 40.87 13.00 -2.50
CA SER A 185 41.67 12.76 -3.71
C SER A 185 40.96 13.13 -5.02
N GLY A 186 39.68 13.53 -4.97
CA GLY A 186 38.83 13.73 -6.15
C GLY A 186 38.20 12.43 -6.67
N LYS A 187 38.57 11.26 -6.14
CA LYS A 187 37.95 9.98 -6.52
C LYS A 187 36.50 9.94 -6.06
N ILE A 188 35.61 9.45 -6.94
CA ILE A 188 34.20 9.21 -6.65
C ILE A 188 33.92 7.71 -6.61
N GLN A 189 33.16 7.25 -5.60
CA GLN A 189 32.70 5.87 -5.52
C GLN A 189 31.34 5.76 -4.81
N ASP A 190 30.55 4.74 -5.15
CA ASP A 190 29.27 4.47 -4.49
C ASP A 190 29.45 4.14 -3.01
N ILE A 191 28.51 4.59 -2.17
CA ILE A 191 28.51 4.37 -0.72
C ILE A 191 28.73 2.89 -0.34
N VAL A 192 28.18 1.91 -1.08
CA VAL A 192 28.34 0.47 -0.78
C VAL A 192 29.80 0.02 -0.95
N LYS A 193 30.59 0.70 -1.77
CA LYS A 193 32.04 0.49 -1.91
C LYS A 193 32.85 1.38 -0.97
N ALA A 194 32.30 2.51 -0.56
CA ALA A 194 32.97 3.49 0.30
C ALA A 194 32.99 3.11 1.79
N THR A 195 32.18 2.12 2.20
CA THR A 195 32.13 1.70 3.61
C THR A 195 32.46 0.22 3.78
N ASP A 196 33.18 -0.09 4.85
CA ASP A 196 33.57 -1.46 5.22
C ASP A 196 32.42 -2.24 5.90
N HIS A 197 31.26 -1.61 6.11
CA HIS A 197 30.15 -2.21 6.84
C HIS A 197 29.30 -3.12 5.93
N LEU A 198 29.36 -4.43 6.20
CA LEU A 198 28.54 -5.50 5.59
C LEU A 198 27.02 -5.20 5.55
N ASN A 199 26.54 -4.30 6.40
CA ASN A 199 25.13 -3.92 6.51
C ASN A 199 24.57 -3.35 5.20
N LEU A 200 25.29 -2.48 4.49
CA LEU A 200 24.74 -1.85 3.27
C LEU A 200 24.51 -2.85 2.11
N LYS A 201 25.35 -3.88 2.00
CA LYS A 201 25.16 -4.96 1.03
C LYS A 201 23.93 -5.81 1.35
N ALA A 202 23.59 -6.00 2.63
CA ALA A 202 22.35 -6.68 3.02
C ALA A 202 21.12 -5.79 2.78
N LEU A 203 21.26 -4.47 2.91
CA LEU A 203 20.21 -3.48 2.69
C LEU A 203 19.81 -3.35 1.21
N SER A 204 20.70 -3.75 0.29
CA SER A 204 20.42 -3.75 -1.15
C SER A 204 19.68 -5.00 -1.65
N LYS A 205 19.52 -6.03 -0.82
CA LYS A 205 18.73 -7.22 -1.18
C LYS A 205 17.24 -6.99 -0.91
N PRO A 206 16.35 -7.32 -1.87
CA PRO A 206 14.92 -7.23 -1.65
C PRO A 206 14.47 -8.23 -0.59
N VAL A 207 13.56 -7.80 0.29
CA VAL A 207 12.93 -8.67 1.29
C VAL A 207 11.44 -8.72 0.98
N THR A 208 10.95 -9.93 0.69
CA THR A 208 9.53 -10.21 0.48
C THR A 208 8.94 -10.86 1.74
N LYS A 209 7.76 -10.40 2.14
CA LYS A 209 6.92 -11.03 3.17
C LYS A 209 5.55 -11.28 2.58
N TYR A 210 4.88 -12.32 3.06
CA TYR A 210 3.55 -12.70 2.64
C TYR A 210 2.57 -12.45 3.78
N TYR A 211 1.34 -12.06 3.48
CA TYR A 211 0.33 -11.84 4.50
C TYR A 211 -0.97 -12.57 4.17
N ILE A 212 -1.72 -12.91 5.21
CA ILE A 212 -3.12 -13.34 5.12
C ILE A 212 -3.96 -12.46 6.05
N CYS A 213 -5.10 -12.01 5.54
CA CYS A 213 -6.12 -11.25 6.25
C CYS A 213 -7.38 -12.12 6.35
N HIS A 214 -8.00 -12.15 7.53
CA HIS A 214 -9.25 -12.85 7.77
C HIS A 214 -9.99 -12.26 9.00
N PRO A 215 -11.32 -12.44 9.14
CA PRO A 215 -12.05 -12.02 10.33
C PRO A 215 -11.49 -12.66 11.62
N LYS A 216 -11.66 -11.99 12.76
CA LYS A 216 -11.05 -12.38 14.04
C LYS A 216 -11.50 -13.75 14.53
#